data_AF-A0A969VDM3-F1
#
_entry.id   AF-A0A969VDM3-F1
#
_cell.length_a   1.000
_cell.length_b   1.000
_cell.length_c   1.000
_cell.angle_alpha   90.00
_cell.angle_beta   90.00
_cell.angle_gamma   90.00
#
_symmetry.space_group_name_H-M   'P 1'
#
loop_
_entity.id
_entity.type
_entity.pdbx_description
1 polymer ?
#
loop_
_entity_poly.entity_id
_entity_poly.type
_entity_poly.pdbx_seq_one_letter_code
_entity_poly.pdbx_strand_id
1 'polypeptide(L)'
;MRQAAVQEIARGWKDDPQTLPFLKELARLDDNSYVRYVAVQEIIRGWKDDPQTLLILKQCARFDKNWDVRQAAVQEITLGWKDDPKLFELLCDIAINDPFDRKYNWEDNPRQTALEAIIELYPDRPETLAIVRDRAQNDRDQTLREFAQKKLAELER
;
A
#
# COMPACT_ATOMS: atom_id res chain seq x y z
N MET A 1 -5.77 -17.69 14.81
CA MET A 1 -6.81 -17.54 15.87
C MET A 1 -7.00 -16.08 16.30
N ARG A 2 -5.99 -15.20 16.30
CA ARG A 2 -6.20 -13.79 16.64
C ARG A 2 -6.95 -13.00 15.56
N GLN A 3 -6.81 -13.36 14.29
CA GLN A 3 -7.31 -12.54 13.19
C GLN A 3 -8.80 -12.73 12.97
N ALA A 4 -9.28 -13.97 13.15
CA ALA A 4 -10.71 -14.25 13.26
C ALA A 4 -11.35 -13.46 14.40
N ALA A 5 -10.71 -13.40 15.58
CA ALA A 5 -11.21 -12.59 16.68
C ALA A 5 -11.30 -11.09 16.33
N VAL A 6 -10.31 -10.54 15.61
CA VAL A 6 -10.37 -9.14 15.13
C VAL A 6 -11.53 -8.92 14.16
N GLN A 7 -11.77 -9.85 13.24
CA GLN A 7 -12.91 -9.79 12.30
C GLN A 7 -14.25 -9.87 13.03
N GLU A 8 -14.39 -10.80 13.96
CA GLU A 8 -15.59 -10.92 14.79
C GLU A 8 -15.80 -9.67 15.63
N ILE A 9 -14.72 -9.06 16.15
CA ILE A 9 -14.83 -7.81 16.89
C ILE A 9 -15.35 -6.68 16.02
N ALA A 10 -14.75 -6.50 14.85
CA ALA A 10 -15.12 -5.45 13.91
C ALA A 10 -16.59 -5.56 13.44
N ARG A 11 -17.08 -6.80 13.25
CA ARG A 11 -18.43 -7.06 12.74
C ARG A 11 -19.48 -7.08 13.84
N GLY A 12 -19.18 -7.74 14.97
CA GLY A 12 -20.11 -7.95 16.07
C GLY A 12 -20.31 -6.73 16.96
N TRP A 13 -19.31 -5.83 17.05
CA TRP A 13 -19.37 -4.62 17.87
C TRP A 13 -19.15 -3.34 17.06
N LYS A 14 -19.61 -3.30 15.80
CA LYS A 14 -19.43 -2.14 14.91
C LYS A 14 -19.94 -0.82 15.52
N ASP A 15 -21.04 -0.88 16.27
CA ASP A 15 -21.67 0.30 16.90
C ASP A 15 -21.08 0.64 18.27
N ASP A 16 -20.19 -0.19 18.82
CA ASP A 16 -19.48 0.13 20.05
C ASP A 16 -18.40 1.19 19.75
N PRO A 17 -18.41 2.34 20.46
CA PRO A 17 -17.46 3.42 20.21
C PRO A 17 -16.00 3.05 20.49
N GLN A 18 -15.72 1.94 21.18
CA GLN A 18 -14.36 1.44 21.44
C GLN A 18 -13.81 0.56 20.32
N THR A 19 -14.65 0.05 19.42
CA THR A 19 -14.22 -0.87 18.36
C THR A 19 -13.26 -0.21 17.38
N LEU A 20 -13.59 0.99 16.88
CA LEU A 20 -12.72 1.69 15.95
C LEU A 20 -11.38 2.10 16.60
N PRO A 21 -11.33 2.71 17.80
CA PRO A 21 -10.07 2.94 18.52
C PRO A 21 -9.21 1.68 18.68
N PHE A 22 -9.81 0.56 19.07
CA PHE A 22 -9.11 -0.71 19.22
C PHE A 22 -8.49 -1.20 17.89
N LEU A 23 -9.27 -1.18 16.79
CA LEU A 23 -8.76 -1.56 15.48
C LEU A 23 -7.62 -0.64 15.02
N LYS A 24 -7.72 0.68 15.28
CA LYS A 24 -6.66 1.65 14.94
C LYS A 24 -5.37 1.38 15.71
N GLU A 25 -5.45 0.95 16.97
CA GLU A 25 -4.29 0.56 17.75
C GLU A 25 -3.65 -0.71 17.18
N LEU A 26 -4.46 -1.74 16.90
CA LEU A 26 -3.98 -2.97 16.28
C LEU A 26 -3.28 -2.71 14.95
N ALA A 27 -3.88 -1.90 14.07
CA ALA A 27 -3.31 -1.56 12.77
C ALA A 27 -1.93 -0.89 12.86
N ARG A 28 -1.66 -0.15 13.95
CA ARG A 28 -0.40 0.58 14.14
C ARG A 28 0.65 -0.20 14.93
N LEU A 29 0.24 -0.94 15.96
CA LEU A 29 1.15 -1.39 17.03
C LEU A 29 1.20 -2.90 17.22
N ASP A 30 0.25 -3.69 16.68
CA ASP A 30 0.28 -5.14 16.90
C ASP A 30 1.54 -5.75 16.28
N ASP A 31 2.25 -6.61 17.00
CA ASP A 31 3.49 -7.22 16.50
C ASP A 31 3.26 -8.15 15.31
N ASN A 32 2.06 -8.75 15.20
CA ASN A 32 1.72 -9.67 14.13
C ASN A 32 1.23 -8.92 12.89
N SER A 33 1.98 -9.01 11.80
CA SER A 33 1.64 -8.34 10.53
C SER A 33 0.29 -8.76 9.96
N TYR A 34 -0.13 -10.01 10.15
CA TYR A 34 -1.44 -10.49 9.68
C TYR A 34 -2.58 -9.90 10.53
N VAL A 35 -2.35 -9.63 11.81
CA VAL A 35 -3.31 -8.88 12.65
C VAL A 35 -3.40 -7.43 12.19
N ARG A 36 -2.27 -6.76 11.94
CA ARG A 36 -2.25 -5.39 11.41
C ARG A 36 -2.99 -5.29 10.08
N TYR A 37 -2.70 -6.22 9.16
CA TYR A 37 -3.38 -6.34 7.86
C TYR A 37 -4.90 -6.45 8.03
N VAL A 38 -5.37 -7.40 8.87
CA VAL A 38 -6.81 -7.59 9.08
C VAL A 38 -7.45 -6.38 9.76
N ALA A 39 -6.79 -5.75 10.72
CA ALA A 39 -7.30 -4.54 11.35
C ALA A 39 -7.47 -3.40 10.34
N VAL A 40 -6.48 -3.18 9.46
CA VAL A 40 -6.57 -2.21 8.35
C VAL A 40 -7.75 -2.51 7.43
N GLN A 41 -7.90 -3.77 7.01
CA GLN A 41 -9.00 -4.20 6.13
C GLN A 41 -10.38 -3.96 6.75
N GLU A 42 -10.55 -4.29 8.03
CA GLU A 42 -11.82 -4.07 8.72
C GLU A 42 -12.09 -2.58 8.98
N ILE A 43 -11.07 -1.75 9.23
CA ILE A 43 -11.21 -0.28 9.30
C ILE A 43 -11.75 0.26 7.96
N ILE A 44 -11.19 -0.16 6.82
CA ILE A 44 -11.64 0.30 5.51
C ILE A 44 -13.09 -0.13 5.23
N ARG A 45 -13.45 -1.38 5.53
CA ARG A 45 -14.80 -1.91 5.32
C ARG A 45 -15.83 -1.20 6.19
N GLY A 46 -15.44 -0.86 7.42
CA GLY A 46 -16.38 -0.40 8.43
C GLY A 46 -16.45 1.12 8.62
N TRP A 47 -15.35 1.81 8.39
CA TRP A 47 -15.08 3.19 8.80
C TRP A 47 -14.21 3.94 7.78
N LYS A 48 -14.45 3.71 6.48
CA LYS A 48 -13.73 4.37 5.38
C LYS A 48 -13.72 5.90 5.51
N ASP A 49 -14.84 6.48 5.92
CA ASP A 49 -15.05 7.93 6.03
C ASP A 49 -14.44 8.53 7.30
N ASP A 50 -13.87 7.71 8.20
CA ASP A 50 -13.13 8.23 9.34
C ASP A 50 -11.86 8.95 8.86
N PRO A 51 -11.61 10.19 9.30
CA PRO A 51 -10.50 10.99 8.78
C PRO A 51 -9.12 10.42 9.11
N GLN A 52 -9.00 9.52 10.09
CA GLN A 52 -7.74 8.87 10.43
C GLN A 52 -7.46 7.62 9.60
N THR A 53 -8.45 7.07 8.90
CA THR A 53 -8.28 5.85 8.09
C THR A 53 -7.19 6.04 7.03
N LEU A 54 -7.28 7.10 6.23
CA LEU A 54 -6.25 7.41 5.23
C LEU A 54 -4.88 7.67 5.88
N LEU A 55 -4.84 8.32 7.05
CA LEU A 55 -3.59 8.57 7.76
C LEU A 55 -2.91 7.26 8.20
N ILE A 56 -3.67 6.30 8.71
CA ILE A 56 -3.16 4.98 9.10
C ILE A 56 -2.63 4.25 7.88
N LEU A 57 -3.37 4.24 6.77
CA LEU A 57 -2.91 3.62 5.53
C LEU A 57 -1.61 4.24 5.01
N LYS A 58 -1.50 5.57 5.01
CA LYS A 58 -0.27 6.27 4.62
C LYS A 58 0.91 5.90 5.54
N GLN A 59 0.68 5.72 6.84
CA GLN A 59 1.68 5.24 7.79
C GLN A 59 2.10 3.80 7.50
N CYS A 60 1.13 2.89 7.29
CA CYS A 60 1.39 1.50 6.94
C CYS A 60 2.19 1.42 5.64
N ALA A 61 1.75 2.08 4.58
CA ALA A 61 2.39 2.07 3.26
C ALA A 61 3.87 2.52 3.29
N ARG A 62 4.22 3.45 4.19
CA ARG A 62 5.60 3.98 4.29
C ARG A 62 6.48 3.21 5.27
N PHE A 63 5.93 2.79 6.40
CA PHE A 63 6.73 2.46 7.58
C PHE A 63 6.44 1.08 8.18
N ASP A 64 5.46 0.33 7.66
CA ASP A 64 5.22 -1.00 8.19
C ASP A 64 6.44 -1.90 7.94
N LYS A 65 6.81 -2.68 8.96
CA LYS A 65 7.97 -3.58 8.89
C LYS A 65 7.75 -4.73 7.90
N ASN A 66 6.50 -5.10 7.62
CA ASN A 66 6.15 -6.18 6.72
C ASN A 66 5.74 -5.63 5.35
N TRP A 67 6.37 -6.14 4.29
CA TRP A 67 6.12 -5.71 2.91
C TRP A 67 4.69 -5.96 2.44
N ASP A 68 4.04 -7.02 2.92
CA ASP A 68 2.66 -7.39 2.56
C ASP A 68 1.68 -6.35 3.09
N VAL A 69 1.93 -5.85 4.31
CA VAL A 69 1.13 -4.76 4.88
C VAL A 69 1.36 -3.45 4.13
N ARG A 70 2.60 -3.14 3.74
CA ARG A 70 2.90 -1.93 2.96
C ARG A 70 2.22 -1.98 1.59
N GLN A 71 2.34 -3.11 0.90
CA GLN A 71 1.74 -3.35 -0.41
C GLN A 71 0.21 -3.24 -0.35
N ALA A 72 -0.43 -3.90 0.62
CA ALA A 72 -1.87 -3.84 0.79
C ALA A 72 -2.35 -2.42 1.08
N ALA A 73 -1.61 -1.67 1.92
CA ALA A 73 -1.93 -0.28 2.18
C ALA A 73 -1.85 0.59 0.92
N VAL A 74 -0.86 0.38 0.04
CA VAL A 74 -0.80 1.07 -1.26
C VAL A 74 -2.02 0.77 -2.11
N GLN A 75 -2.40 -0.52 -2.25
CA GLN A 75 -3.57 -0.91 -3.04
C GLN A 75 -4.86 -0.29 -2.51
N GLU A 76 -5.07 -0.29 -1.20
CA GLU A 76 -6.28 0.28 -0.60
C GLU A 76 -6.35 1.80 -0.77
N ILE A 77 -5.20 2.48 -0.69
CA ILE A 77 -5.13 3.93 -0.94
C ILE A 77 -5.49 4.23 -2.40
N THR A 78 -4.93 3.49 -3.37
CA THR A 78 -5.15 3.75 -4.80
C THR A 78 -6.59 3.46 -5.23
N LEU A 79 -7.21 2.44 -4.66
CA LEU A 79 -8.62 2.13 -4.89
C LEU A 79 -9.55 3.13 -4.21
N GLY A 80 -9.19 3.59 -3.02
CA GLY A 80 -10.09 4.28 -2.12
C GLY A 80 -9.98 5.81 -2.09
N TRP A 81 -8.84 6.36 -2.48
CA TRP A 81 -8.48 7.77 -2.31
C TRP A 81 -7.72 8.30 -3.54
N LYS A 82 -8.13 7.91 -4.75
CA LYS A 82 -7.53 8.34 -6.02
C LYS A 82 -7.49 9.87 -6.20
N ASP A 83 -8.43 10.58 -5.59
CA ASP A 83 -8.55 12.04 -5.68
C ASP A 83 -7.75 12.76 -4.57
N ASP A 84 -7.05 12.04 -3.69
CA ASP A 84 -6.16 12.65 -2.69
C ASP A 84 -5.00 13.36 -3.40
N PRO A 85 -4.83 14.69 -3.20
CA PRO A 85 -3.83 15.47 -3.94
C PRO A 85 -2.39 15.07 -3.59
N LYS A 86 -2.19 14.28 -2.52
CA LYS A 86 -0.90 13.77 -2.07
C LYS A 86 -0.65 12.32 -2.47
N LEU A 87 -1.57 11.68 -3.21
CA LEU A 87 -1.42 10.31 -3.66
C LEU A 87 -0.21 10.14 -4.58
N PHE A 88 -0.05 11.01 -5.58
CA PHE A 88 1.08 10.93 -6.51
C PHE A 88 2.43 10.99 -5.77
N GLU A 89 2.60 11.99 -4.88
CA GLU A 89 3.82 12.15 -4.08
C GLU A 89 4.11 10.92 -3.20
N LEU A 90 3.07 10.32 -2.62
CA LEU A 90 3.18 9.09 -1.83
C LEU A 90 3.65 7.92 -2.68
N LEU A 91 3.04 7.69 -3.84
CA LEU A 91 3.41 6.58 -4.70
C LEU A 91 4.85 6.73 -5.22
N CYS A 92 5.26 7.96 -5.58
CA CYS A 92 6.64 8.23 -6.00
C CYS A 92 7.64 7.90 -4.88
N ASP A 93 7.35 8.34 -3.65
CA ASP A 93 8.17 8.03 -2.47
C ASP A 93 8.31 6.52 -2.27
N ILE A 94 7.20 5.78 -2.33
CA ILE A 94 7.22 4.31 -2.17
C ILE A 94 7.98 3.65 -3.31
N ALA A 95 7.68 4.01 -4.56
CA ALA A 95 8.33 3.46 -5.74
C ALA A 95 9.87 3.66 -5.70
N ILE A 96 10.38 4.71 -5.04
CA ILE A 96 11.81 5.02 -4.92
C ILE A 96 12.43 4.44 -3.65
N ASN A 97 11.81 4.65 -2.50
CA ASN A 97 12.47 4.51 -1.20
C ASN A 97 12.06 3.26 -0.42
N ASP A 98 11.07 2.49 -0.87
CA ASP A 98 10.60 1.34 -0.10
C ASP A 98 11.74 0.32 0.15
N PRO A 99 11.92 -0.17 1.40
CA PRO A 99 13.01 -1.04 1.79
C PRO A 99 12.82 -2.52 1.36
N PHE A 100 11.83 -2.85 0.52
CA PHE A 100 11.59 -4.21 0.04
C PHE A 100 12.82 -4.86 -0.60
N ASP A 101 13.10 -6.07 -0.14
CA ASP A 101 14.15 -6.95 -0.62
C ASP A 101 13.54 -8.36 -0.77
N ARG A 102 13.56 -8.87 -2.00
CA ARG A 102 12.86 -10.10 -2.37
C ARG A 102 13.63 -11.31 -1.87
N LYS A 103 12.96 -12.15 -1.08
CA LYS A 103 13.47 -13.45 -0.62
C LYS A 103 12.86 -14.61 -1.38
N TYR A 104 11.60 -14.47 -1.77
CA TYR A 104 10.87 -15.48 -2.53
C TYR A 104 10.17 -14.87 -3.74
N ASN A 105 9.99 -15.68 -4.79
CA ASN A 105 9.38 -15.25 -6.04
C ASN A 105 7.89 -14.90 -5.91
N TRP A 106 7.20 -15.41 -4.89
CA TRP A 106 5.79 -15.15 -4.63
C TRP A 106 5.52 -13.85 -3.86
N GLU A 107 6.56 -13.18 -3.35
CA GLU A 107 6.38 -11.93 -2.59
C GLU A 107 6.04 -10.78 -3.53
N ASP A 108 5.02 -10.00 -3.19
CA ASP A 108 4.72 -8.78 -3.92
C ASP A 108 5.70 -7.67 -3.53
N ASN A 109 5.97 -6.79 -4.49
CA ASN A 109 6.91 -5.69 -4.30
C ASN A 109 6.14 -4.37 -4.15
N PRO A 110 6.14 -3.72 -2.97
CA PRO A 110 5.48 -2.43 -2.77
C PRO A 110 5.92 -1.36 -3.77
N ARG A 111 7.20 -1.36 -4.20
CA ARG A 111 7.68 -0.45 -5.24
C ARG A 111 7.01 -0.71 -6.59
N GLN A 112 6.82 -1.98 -6.95
CA GLN A 112 6.13 -2.35 -8.18
C GLN A 112 4.67 -1.96 -8.13
N THR A 113 3.98 -2.24 -7.02
CA THR A 113 2.57 -1.84 -6.81
C THR A 113 2.40 -0.33 -6.93
N ALA A 114 3.33 0.45 -6.34
CA ALA A 114 3.31 1.90 -6.48
C ALA A 114 3.60 2.36 -7.92
N LEU A 115 4.54 1.71 -8.62
CA LEU A 115 4.88 2.01 -10.01
C LEU A 115 3.70 1.72 -10.96
N GLU A 116 3.02 0.59 -10.77
CA GLU A 116 1.79 0.22 -11.49
C GLU A 116 0.71 1.28 -11.31
N ALA A 117 0.45 1.70 -10.07
CA ALA A 117 -0.52 2.74 -9.77
C ALA A 117 -0.14 4.11 -10.37
N ILE A 118 1.15 4.45 -10.40
CA ILE A 118 1.64 5.69 -11.05
C ILE A 118 1.33 5.65 -12.55
N ILE A 119 1.64 4.54 -13.23
CA ILE A 119 1.40 4.38 -14.66
C ILE A 119 -0.10 4.45 -14.99
N GLU A 120 -0.93 3.81 -14.17
CA GLU A 120 -2.39 3.76 -14.40
C GLU A 120 -3.08 5.09 -14.12
N LEU A 121 -2.78 5.72 -12.99
CA LEU A 121 -3.50 6.91 -12.52
C LEU A 121 -2.92 8.22 -13.07
N TYR A 122 -1.65 8.23 -13.47
CA TYR A 122 -0.94 9.44 -13.89
C TYR A 122 -0.11 9.26 -15.17
N PRO A 123 -0.64 8.64 -16.24
CA PRO A 123 0.14 8.35 -17.45
C PRO A 123 0.70 9.62 -18.12
N ASP A 124 -0.03 10.73 -18.05
CA ASP A 124 0.33 11.99 -18.72
C ASP A 124 1.31 12.86 -17.94
N ARG A 125 1.67 12.48 -16.70
CA ARG A 125 2.65 13.24 -15.91
C ARG A 125 4.06 12.97 -16.44
N PRO A 126 4.87 14.00 -16.74
CA PRO A 126 6.24 13.79 -17.22
C PRO A 126 7.10 13.01 -16.21
N GLU A 127 6.82 13.14 -14.90
CA GLU A 127 7.51 12.41 -13.85
C GLU A 127 7.23 10.91 -13.89
N THR A 128 6.08 10.46 -14.43
CA THR A 128 5.75 9.04 -14.56
C THR A 128 6.77 8.32 -15.42
N LEU A 129 7.08 8.86 -16.60
CA LEU A 129 8.07 8.27 -17.50
C LEU A 129 9.47 8.30 -16.87
N ALA A 130 9.81 9.36 -16.13
CA ALA A 130 11.10 9.45 -15.44
C ALA A 130 11.27 8.36 -14.38
N ILE A 131 10.25 8.09 -13.56
CA ILE A 131 10.29 7.04 -12.54
C ILE A 131 10.33 5.65 -13.18
N VAL A 132 9.55 5.40 -14.24
CA VAL A 132 9.58 4.12 -14.96
C VAL A 132 10.97 3.85 -15.54
N ARG A 133 11.61 4.85 -16.17
CA ARG A 133 12.99 4.74 -16.67
C ARG A 133 13.98 4.46 -15.56
N ASP A 134 13.88 5.18 -14.44
CA ASP A 134 14.77 4.95 -13.31
C ASP A 134 14.60 3.53 -12.75
N ARG A 135 13.37 3.07 -12.51
CA ARG A 135 13.11 1.72 -12.01
C ARG A 135 13.56 0.64 -12.98
N ALA A 136 13.43 0.84 -14.28
CA ALA A 136 13.91 -0.07 -15.31
C ALA A 136 15.44 -0.27 -15.28
N GLN A 137 16.20 0.75 -14.88
CA GLN A 137 17.66 0.76 -14.89
C GLN A 137 18.27 0.46 -13.52
N ASN A 138 17.69 1.02 -12.46
CA ASN A 138 18.34 1.20 -11.17
C ASN A 138 17.66 0.46 -10.01
N ASP A 139 16.45 -0.10 -10.19
CA ASP A 139 15.80 -0.82 -9.08
C ASP A 139 16.65 -2.02 -8.65
N ARG A 140 16.74 -2.31 -7.35
CA ARG A 140 17.51 -3.47 -6.87
C ARG A 140 16.82 -4.80 -7.16
N ASP A 141 15.49 -4.82 -7.24
CA ASP A 141 14.70 -6.02 -7.50
C ASP A 141 14.66 -6.31 -9.01
N GLN A 142 15.18 -7.46 -9.43
CA GLN A 142 15.26 -7.82 -10.84
C GLN A 142 13.88 -7.91 -11.50
N THR A 143 12.90 -8.52 -10.81
CA THR A 143 11.54 -8.64 -11.30
C THR A 143 10.91 -7.26 -11.58
N LEU A 144 11.11 -6.31 -10.68
CA LEU A 144 10.66 -4.93 -10.89
C LEU A 144 11.38 -4.25 -12.05
N ARG A 145 12.70 -4.44 -12.22
CA ARG A 145 13.41 -3.90 -13.41
C ARG A 145 12.82 -4.44 -14.70
N GLU A 146 12.59 -5.74 -14.80
CA GLU A 146 12.02 -6.39 -16.00
C GLU A 146 10.59 -5.90 -16.28
N PHE A 147 9.76 -5.78 -15.24
CA PHE A 147 8.44 -5.17 -15.33
C PHE A 147 8.52 -3.73 -15.87
N ALA A 148 9.38 -2.90 -15.29
CA ALA A 148 9.53 -1.49 -15.66
C ALA A 148 10.08 -1.34 -17.08
N GLN A 149 11.00 -2.20 -17.54
CA GLN A 149 11.50 -2.20 -18.92
C GLN A 149 10.40 -2.51 -19.93
N LYS A 150 9.53 -3.50 -19.62
CA LYS A 150 8.36 -3.81 -20.45
C LYS A 150 7.42 -2.61 -20.52
N LYS A 151 7.10 -2.00 -19.37
CA LYS A 151 6.23 -0.81 -19.32
C LYS A 151 6.82 0.40 -20.02
N LEU A 152 8.13 0.61 -19.91
CA LEU A 152 8.83 1.67 -20.63
C LEU A 152 8.65 1.52 -22.15
N ALA A 153 8.86 0.31 -22.68
CA ALA A 153 8.68 0.02 -24.10
C ALA A 153 7.21 0.09 -24.58
N GLU A 154 6.23 0.05 -23.67
CA GLU A 154 4.81 0.28 -23.97
C GLU A 154 4.49 1.79 -24.01
N LEU A 155 5.10 2.59 -23.11
CA LEU A 155 4.87 4.04 -22.99
C LEU A 155 5.61 4.88 -24.03
N GLU A 156 6.70 4.37 -24.61
CA GLU A 156 7.50 5.07 -25.63
C GLU A 156 7.05 4.78 -27.08
N ARG A 157 5.97 4.01 -27.27
CA ARG A 157 5.37 3.75 -28.60
C ARG A 157 4.42 4.86 -29.01
#